data_AF-A0A653K4K6-F1
#
_entry.id   AF-A0A653K4K6-F1
#
_cell.length_a   1.000
_cell.length_b   1.000
_cell.length_c   1.000
_cell.angle_alpha   90.00
_cell.angle_beta   90.00
_cell.angle_gamma   90.00
#
_symmetry.space_group_name_H-M   'P 1'
#
loop_
_entity.id
_entity.type
_entity.pdbx_description
1 polymer ?
#
loop_
_entity_poly.entity_id
_entity_poly.type
_entity_poly.pdbx_seq_one_letter_code
_entity_poly.pdbx_strand_id
1 'polypeptide(L)'
;MEILNFLLPIHFSPFKIEILPITFFIIIWSLFIFTIKQVYQKAKPENWEHNWYGGDVDNTANDLDAEHGSVMEISEAVATPSEKLADIMPGMILIIGLLGTFLGLGLALDKASSILTSANAMNNMDASMVQLMGMLEGLGTKFKTSTWGLLAFILLKVILSKNGYEERRLRWSIEKVKGELDLARDRQLKEQRQNNQNIIDSMQNIAQLFVETLGNNQTKNQELFLQLSRHSEESKNAMVSFIEKNEATVSSLGISATGMSKAAVQMGDSAKHLQGVIDSFRTNMESVVDLMKKDLNSTIAGMNESFSQNMTEMSKGLNTATKDISNAVNSLSGSVDETMREVTATIGKSMDLQTKAQAVFVESTETLNDYVNEMTGLVNKLSGDITGGLKAVSDSNLQMKNVAKKAEELTKIVEGSFKESLQSIESVTTLKPTLENLIFGIDSQISLLGKIENNTSPDHQKKSNNLLKLGVRK
;
A
#
# COMPACT_ATOMS: atom_id res chain seq x y z
N MET A 1 -62.96 -41.24 4.29
CA MET A 1 -63.80 -40.42 5.19
C MET A 1 -63.34 -40.48 6.65
N GLU A 2 -62.77 -41.59 7.15
CA GLU A 2 -62.32 -41.70 8.55
C GLU A 2 -61.06 -40.89 8.89
N ILE A 3 -60.07 -40.83 7.98
CA ILE A 3 -58.82 -40.06 8.17
C ILE A 3 -59.11 -38.55 8.31
N LEU A 4 -60.07 -38.03 7.54
CA LEU A 4 -60.48 -36.63 7.58
C LEU A 4 -61.17 -36.26 8.91
N ASN A 5 -61.96 -37.18 9.47
CA ASN A 5 -62.61 -37.03 10.78
C ASN A 5 -61.63 -37.16 11.96
N PHE A 6 -60.52 -37.90 11.79
CA PHE A 6 -59.44 -37.93 12.78
C PHE A 6 -58.69 -36.59 12.84
N LEU A 7 -58.50 -35.95 11.68
CA LEU A 7 -57.76 -34.69 11.51
C LEU A 7 -58.54 -33.44 11.89
N LEU A 8 -59.87 -33.49 12.00
CA LEU A 8 -60.67 -32.35 12.45
C LEU A 8 -60.60 -32.19 13.98
N PRO A 9 -60.41 -30.95 14.50
CA PRO A 9 -60.31 -30.69 15.93
C PRO A 9 -61.62 -30.92 16.69
N ILE A 10 -62.74 -31.05 15.97
CA ILE A 10 -64.08 -31.21 16.55
C ILE A 10 -64.54 -32.64 16.27
N HIS A 11 -64.55 -33.47 17.31
CA HIS A 11 -65.34 -34.69 17.28
C HIS A 11 -66.75 -34.32 17.72
N PHE A 12 -67.74 -34.45 16.82
CA PHE A 12 -69.15 -34.34 17.18
C PHE A 12 -69.60 -35.61 17.92
N SER A 13 -69.09 -35.81 19.12
CA SER A 13 -69.70 -36.69 20.13
C SER A 13 -70.41 -35.81 21.15
N PRO A 14 -71.63 -36.16 21.60
CA PRO A 14 -72.39 -35.30 22.50
C PRO A 14 -71.65 -35.24 23.85
N PHE A 15 -71.26 -34.03 24.27
CA PHE A 15 -70.80 -33.66 25.62
C PHE A 15 -69.33 -33.79 26.08
N LYS A 16 -68.30 -33.89 25.23
CA LYS A 16 -66.90 -33.70 25.71
C LYS A 16 -66.01 -32.90 24.74
N ILE A 17 -65.94 -31.58 24.95
CA ILE A 17 -64.95 -30.70 24.30
C ILE A 17 -63.66 -30.74 25.13
N GLU A 18 -62.59 -31.33 24.58
CA GLU A 18 -61.27 -31.24 25.20
C GLU A 18 -60.64 -29.89 24.87
N ILE A 19 -60.44 -29.06 25.89
CA ILE A 19 -59.93 -27.69 25.75
C ILE A 19 -58.47 -27.69 25.25
N LEU A 20 -57.67 -28.68 25.67
CA LEU A 20 -56.23 -28.72 25.39
C LEU A 20 -55.88 -28.91 23.90
N PRO A 21 -56.44 -29.87 23.15
CA PRO A 21 -56.12 -30.01 21.72
C PRO A 21 -56.53 -28.78 20.90
N ILE A 22 -57.61 -28.10 21.27
CA ILE A 22 -58.12 -26.91 20.58
C ILE A 22 -57.16 -25.72 20.77
N THR A 23 -56.63 -25.50 21.97
CA THR A 23 -55.69 -24.39 22.20
C THR A 23 -54.39 -24.58 21.41
N PHE A 24 -53.84 -25.79 21.40
CA PHE A 24 -52.65 -26.10 20.59
C PHE A 24 -52.92 -25.97 19.09
N PHE A 25 -54.11 -26.38 18.61
CA PHE A 25 -54.50 -26.18 17.23
C PHE A 25 -54.53 -24.69 16.84
N ILE A 26 -55.16 -23.84 17.66
CA ILE A 26 -55.24 -22.39 17.40
C ILE A 26 -53.84 -21.76 17.41
N ILE A 27 -52.98 -22.13 18.37
CA ILE A 27 -51.61 -21.61 18.47
C ILE A 27 -50.79 -22.00 17.23
N ILE A 28 -50.82 -23.28 16.84
CA ILE A 28 -50.07 -23.80 15.69
C ILE A 28 -50.51 -23.11 14.40
N TRP A 29 -51.82 -23.03 14.14
CA TRP A 29 -52.34 -22.42 12.92
C TRP A 29 -52.20 -20.89 12.91
N SER A 30 -52.29 -20.22 14.06
CA SER A 30 -51.99 -18.80 14.19
C SER A 30 -50.53 -18.49 13.81
N LEU A 31 -49.58 -19.22 14.40
CA LEU A 31 -48.15 -19.08 14.10
C LEU A 31 -47.86 -19.39 12.63
N PHE A 32 -48.47 -20.45 12.08
CA PHE A 32 -48.36 -20.81 10.67
C PHE A 32 -48.79 -19.67 9.74
N ILE A 33 -49.98 -19.10 9.95
CA ILE A 33 -50.51 -18.01 9.11
C ILE A 33 -49.67 -16.73 9.30
N PHE A 34 -49.26 -16.44 10.54
CA PHE A 34 -48.43 -15.28 10.84
C PHE A 34 -47.08 -15.31 10.13
N THR A 35 -46.39 -16.45 10.15
CA THR A 35 -45.10 -16.61 9.45
C THR A 35 -45.23 -16.40 7.95
N ILE A 36 -46.25 -17.00 7.33
CA ILE A 36 -46.50 -16.84 5.89
C ILE A 36 -46.74 -15.37 5.53
N LYS A 37 -47.59 -14.68 6.30
CA LYS A 37 -47.92 -13.27 6.06
C LYS A 37 -46.69 -12.35 6.21
N GLN A 38 -45.88 -12.58 7.25
CA GLN A 38 -44.67 -11.79 7.49
C GLN A 38 -43.63 -11.94 6.38
N VAL A 39 -43.37 -13.18 5.93
CA VAL A 39 -42.42 -13.42 4.82
C VAL A 39 -42.93 -12.77 3.54
N TYR A 40 -44.21 -12.92 3.21
CA TYR A 40 -44.74 -12.37 1.96
C TYR A 40 -44.76 -10.84 1.93
N GLN A 41 -44.89 -10.19 3.10
CA GLN A 41 -44.86 -8.74 3.21
C GLN A 41 -43.45 -8.17 3.20
N LYS A 42 -42.49 -8.84 3.86
CA LYS A 42 -41.16 -8.28 4.09
C LYS A 42 -40.06 -8.78 3.15
N ALA A 43 -40.23 -9.93 2.51
CA ALA A 43 -39.28 -10.47 1.52
C ALA A 43 -39.44 -9.79 0.15
N LYS A 44 -39.06 -8.51 0.06
CA LYS A 44 -39.15 -7.68 -1.14
C LYS A 44 -37.84 -6.91 -1.39
N PRO A 45 -37.52 -6.60 -2.66
CA PRO A 45 -36.34 -5.81 -3.03
C PRO A 45 -36.21 -4.47 -2.30
N GLU A 46 -37.33 -3.78 -2.05
CA GLU A 46 -37.35 -2.50 -1.34
C GLU A 46 -36.75 -2.59 0.07
N ASN A 47 -37.07 -3.66 0.80
CA ASN A 47 -36.55 -3.86 2.16
C ASN A 47 -35.11 -4.38 2.14
N TRP A 48 -34.74 -5.12 1.10
CA TRP A 48 -33.36 -5.55 0.89
C TRP A 48 -32.45 -4.35 0.61
N GLU A 49 -32.91 -3.40 -0.22
CA GLU A 49 -32.19 -2.15 -0.49
C GLU A 49 -32.07 -1.27 0.76
N HIS A 50 -33.11 -1.18 1.59
CA HIS A 50 -33.03 -0.46 2.85
C HIS A 50 -31.98 -1.05 3.81
N ASN A 51 -31.91 -2.38 3.89
CA ASN A 51 -30.93 -3.08 4.73
C ASN A 51 -29.51 -3.02 4.15
N TRP A 52 -29.38 -2.91 2.83
CA TRP A 52 -28.11 -2.71 2.14
C TRP A 52 -27.41 -1.43 2.62
N TYR A 53 -28.15 -0.32 2.68
CA TYR A 53 -27.65 0.97 3.18
C TYR A 53 -27.67 1.11 4.71
N GLY A 54 -27.80 0.01 5.47
CA GLY A 54 -27.82 0.06 6.93
C GLY A 54 -28.97 0.88 7.55
N GLY A 55 -30.05 1.09 6.80
CA GLY A 55 -31.24 1.82 7.24
C GLY A 55 -31.27 3.32 6.89
N ASP A 56 -30.23 3.86 6.25
CA ASP A 56 -30.18 5.25 5.82
C ASP A 56 -29.52 5.38 4.43
N VAL A 57 -30.31 5.77 3.42
CA VAL A 57 -29.88 5.85 2.02
C VAL A 57 -28.84 6.98 1.81
N ASP A 58 -28.81 7.97 2.70
CA ASP A 58 -27.92 9.14 2.57
C ASP A 58 -26.57 8.96 3.27
N ASN A 59 -26.38 7.88 4.05
CA ASN A 59 -25.17 7.63 4.83
C ASN A 59 -24.37 6.43 4.30
N THR A 60 -23.43 6.69 3.40
CA THR A 60 -22.56 5.69 2.76
C THR A 60 -21.52 5.06 3.69
N ALA A 61 -21.40 5.50 4.96
CA ALA A 61 -20.44 4.93 5.90
C ALA A 61 -20.87 3.55 6.45
N ASN A 62 -22.16 3.24 6.38
CA ASN A 62 -22.73 1.97 6.81
C ASN A 62 -23.18 1.10 5.63
N ASP A 63 -22.80 1.48 4.41
CA ASP A 63 -23.08 0.67 3.23
C ASP A 63 -22.34 -0.68 3.34
N LEU A 64 -23.02 -1.74 2.95
CA LEU A 64 -22.43 -3.07 2.91
C LEU A 64 -21.32 -3.07 1.87
N ASP A 65 -20.07 -3.12 2.34
CA ASP A 65 -18.89 -3.08 1.48
C ASP A 65 -18.89 -4.27 0.52
N ALA A 66 -19.26 -3.99 -0.73
CA ALA A 66 -19.33 -4.96 -1.80
C ALA A 66 -17.95 -5.52 -2.20
N GLU A 67 -16.84 -4.89 -1.76
CA GLU A 67 -15.48 -5.33 -2.08
C GLU A 67 -14.95 -6.43 -1.14
N HIS A 68 -15.55 -6.64 0.04
CA HIS A 68 -14.94 -7.46 1.10
C HIS A 68 -15.80 -8.61 1.66
N GLY A 69 -16.83 -9.07 0.96
CA GLY A 69 -17.67 -10.19 1.39
C GLY A 69 -18.02 -11.18 0.29
N SER A 70 -18.28 -12.45 0.67
CA SER A 70 -18.93 -13.37 -0.26
C SER A 70 -20.35 -12.89 -0.56
N VAL A 71 -20.81 -13.02 -1.80
CA VAL A 71 -22.20 -12.63 -2.17
C VAL A 71 -23.24 -13.37 -1.31
N MET A 72 -22.90 -14.54 -0.78
CA MET A 72 -23.73 -15.27 0.18
C MET A 72 -23.83 -14.56 1.55
N GLU A 73 -22.72 -14.00 2.04
CA GLU A 73 -22.67 -13.24 3.30
C GLU A 73 -23.43 -11.93 3.17
N ILE A 74 -23.28 -11.27 2.01
CA ILE A 74 -24.01 -10.03 1.69
C ILE A 74 -25.51 -10.31 1.58
N SER A 75 -25.92 -11.40 0.92
CA SER A 75 -27.32 -11.84 0.87
C SER A 75 -27.88 -12.10 2.29
N GLU A 76 -27.09 -12.70 3.17
CA GLU A 76 -27.52 -12.97 4.56
C GLU A 76 -27.52 -11.73 5.47
N ALA A 77 -26.66 -10.74 5.18
CA ALA A 77 -26.65 -9.45 5.86
C ALA A 77 -27.89 -8.63 5.53
N VAL A 78 -28.34 -8.70 4.27
CA VAL A 78 -29.52 -7.98 3.77
C VAL A 78 -30.85 -8.66 4.17
N ALA A 79 -30.79 -9.92 4.62
CA ALA A 79 -31.93 -10.72 5.03
C ALA A 79 -32.80 -10.03 6.10
N THR A 80 -34.11 -9.97 5.86
CA THR A 80 -35.01 -9.34 6.84
C THR A 80 -35.19 -10.23 8.08
N PRO A 81 -35.46 -9.68 9.28
CA PRO A 81 -35.68 -10.48 10.48
C PRO A 81 -36.82 -11.52 10.34
N SER A 82 -37.79 -11.25 9.46
CA SER A 82 -38.91 -12.15 9.19
C SER A 82 -38.54 -13.33 8.29
N GLU A 83 -37.52 -13.20 7.44
CA GLU A 83 -36.94 -14.33 6.70
C GLU A 83 -36.18 -15.24 7.65
N LYS A 84 -35.30 -14.69 8.49
CA LYS A 84 -34.53 -15.47 9.50
C LYS A 84 -35.44 -16.23 10.46
N LEU A 85 -36.56 -15.62 10.85
CA LEU A 85 -37.56 -16.29 11.66
C LEU A 85 -38.23 -17.43 10.89
N ALA A 86 -38.56 -17.24 9.61
CA ALA A 86 -39.23 -18.25 8.80
C ALA A 86 -38.42 -19.54 8.63
N ASP A 87 -37.09 -19.46 8.59
CA ASP A 87 -36.22 -20.64 8.47
C ASP A 87 -36.31 -21.56 9.70
N ILE A 88 -36.54 -20.97 10.88
CA ILE A 88 -36.56 -21.68 12.17
C ILE A 88 -37.98 -22.09 12.58
N MET A 89 -39.00 -21.37 12.11
CA MET A 89 -40.40 -21.55 12.52
C MET A 89 -41.00 -22.95 12.29
N PRO A 90 -40.73 -23.67 11.18
CA PRO A 90 -41.19 -25.05 11.02
C PRO A 90 -40.74 -25.95 12.18
N GLY A 91 -39.47 -25.83 12.60
CA GLY A 91 -38.94 -26.59 13.72
C GLY A 91 -39.64 -26.25 15.03
N MET A 92 -39.89 -24.97 15.29
CA MET A 92 -40.62 -24.52 16.48
C MET A 92 -42.07 -25.03 16.52
N ILE A 93 -42.77 -25.02 15.40
CA ILE A 93 -44.14 -25.56 15.29
C ILE A 93 -44.16 -27.06 15.57
N LEU A 94 -43.17 -27.81 15.08
CA LEU A 94 -43.03 -29.24 15.37
C LEU A 94 -42.81 -29.50 16.87
N ILE A 95 -41.93 -28.73 17.51
CA ILE A 95 -41.67 -28.83 18.96
C ILE A 95 -42.94 -28.53 19.76
N ILE A 96 -43.70 -27.51 19.40
CA ILE A 96 -44.98 -27.17 20.05
C ILE A 96 -46.01 -28.30 19.89
N GLY A 97 -46.08 -28.94 18.71
CA GLY A 97 -46.94 -30.10 18.48
C GLY A 97 -46.56 -31.32 19.33
N LEU A 98 -45.26 -31.61 19.45
CA LEU A 98 -44.76 -32.68 20.30
C LEU A 98 -45.01 -32.40 21.79
N LEU A 99 -44.80 -31.15 22.22
CA LEU A 99 -45.08 -30.71 23.59
C LEU A 99 -46.55 -30.91 23.97
N GLY A 100 -47.47 -30.62 23.05
CA GLY A 100 -48.91 -30.86 23.25
C GLY A 100 -49.24 -32.33 23.56
N THR A 101 -48.52 -33.26 22.92
CA THR A 101 -48.69 -34.70 23.18
C THR A 101 -48.07 -35.11 24.51
N PHE A 102 -46.87 -34.62 24.85
CA PHE A 102 -46.25 -34.89 26.14
C PHE A 102 -47.08 -34.38 27.32
N LEU A 103 -47.61 -33.17 27.21
CA LEU A 103 -48.47 -32.58 28.24
C LEU A 103 -49.82 -33.30 28.32
N GLY A 104 -50.38 -33.70 27.17
CA GLY A 104 -51.55 -34.56 27.10
C GLY A 104 -51.33 -35.90 27.82
N LEU A 105 -50.25 -36.62 27.52
CA LEU A 105 -49.90 -37.89 28.16
C LEU A 105 -49.66 -37.73 29.66
N GLY A 106 -48.96 -36.69 30.09
CA GLY A 106 -48.73 -36.38 31.51
C GLY A 106 -50.06 -36.24 32.29
N LEU A 107 -51.01 -35.48 31.74
CA LEU A 107 -52.35 -35.36 32.32
C LEU A 107 -53.18 -36.66 32.23
N ALA A 108 -52.86 -37.56 31.28
CA ALA A 108 -53.51 -38.87 31.19
C ALA A 108 -53.04 -39.78 32.34
N LEU A 109 -51.72 -39.82 32.55
CA LEU A 109 -51.09 -40.65 33.57
C LEU A 109 -51.46 -40.20 34.98
N ASP A 110 -51.56 -38.89 35.22
CA ASP A 110 -52.02 -38.35 36.49
C ASP A 110 -53.47 -38.76 36.79
N LYS A 111 -54.36 -38.66 35.79
CA LYS A 111 -55.73 -39.19 35.89
C LYS A 111 -55.76 -40.71 36.11
N ALA A 112 -54.94 -41.47 35.39
CA ALA A 112 -54.83 -42.93 35.58
C ALA A 112 -54.45 -43.29 37.02
N SER A 113 -53.47 -42.58 37.58
CA SER A 113 -52.99 -42.76 38.95
C SER A 113 -54.08 -42.45 39.97
N SER A 114 -54.85 -41.37 39.77
CA SER A 114 -55.99 -41.01 40.63
C SER A 114 -57.12 -42.05 40.61
N ILE A 115 -57.35 -42.68 39.46
CA ILE A 115 -58.35 -43.74 39.28
C ILE A 115 -57.88 -45.03 39.97
N LEU A 116 -56.61 -45.42 39.79
CA LEU A 116 -56.04 -46.61 40.41
C LEU A 116 -55.98 -46.50 41.95
N THR A 117 -55.67 -45.32 42.47
CA THR A 117 -55.69 -45.06 43.92
C THR A 117 -57.11 -45.08 44.48
N SER A 118 -58.10 -44.57 43.73
CA SER A 118 -59.52 -44.60 44.13
C SER A 118 -60.13 -46.01 44.02
N ALA A 119 -59.74 -46.80 43.02
CA ALA A 119 -60.16 -48.18 42.81
C ALA A 119 -59.69 -49.13 43.93
N ASN A 120 -58.55 -48.84 44.54
CA ASN A 120 -58.01 -49.64 45.64
C ASN A 120 -58.72 -49.34 46.98
N ALA A 121 -59.45 -48.23 47.09
CA ALA A 121 -60.18 -47.82 48.28
C ALA A 121 -61.63 -48.34 48.33
N MET A 122 -62.19 -48.76 47.19
CA MET A 122 -63.57 -49.22 47.06
C MET A 122 -63.55 -50.47 46.16
N ASN A 123 -63.90 -51.66 46.69
CA ASN A 123 -63.89 -52.96 45.98
C ASN A 123 -64.82 -53.00 44.75
N ASN A 124 -64.55 -52.20 43.72
CA ASN A 124 -65.40 -52.01 42.55
C ASN A 124 -64.53 -51.86 41.29
N MET A 125 -63.93 -52.99 40.90
CA MET A 125 -62.91 -53.07 39.85
C MET A 125 -63.49 -52.89 38.44
N ASP A 126 -64.76 -53.25 38.22
CA ASP A 126 -65.44 -53.11 36.92
C ASP A 126 -65.65 -51.65 36.52
N ALA A 127 -66.07 -50.79 37.46
CA ALA A 127 -66.21 -49.36 37.24
C ALA A 127 -64.86 -48.68 36.88
N SER A 128 -63.78 -49.18 37.49
CA SER A 128 -62.42 -48.68 37.27
C SER A 128 -61.88 -49.10 35.90
N MET A 129 -62.20 -50.32 35.43
CA MET A 129 -61.83 -50.79 34.08
C MET A 129 -62.56 -50.01 32.98
N VAL A 130 -63.86 -49.71 33.15
CA VAL A 130 -64.60 -48.86 32.21
C VAL A 130 -64.00 -47.45 32.15
N GLN A 131 -63.55 -46.91 33.28
CA GLN A 131 -62.91 -45.59 33.33
C GLN A 131 -61.51 -45.57 32.70
N LEU A 132 -60.74 -46.66 32.85
CA LEU A 132 -59.45 -46.84 32.17
C LEU A 132 -59.62 -47.03 30.65
N MET A 133 -60.68 -47.71 30.20
CA MET A 133 -61.00 -47.85 28.79
C MET A 133 -61.41 -46.51 28.16
N GLY A 134 -62.20 -45.70 28.86
CA GLY A 134 -62.48 -44.32 28.45
C GLY A 134 -61.26 -43.39 28.45
N MET A 135 -60.24 -43.70 29.26
CA MET A 135 -58.96 -42.98 29.23
C MET A 135 -58.08 -43.41 28.04
N LEU A 136 -58.11 -44.69 27.68
CA LEU A 136 -57.46 -45.22 26.47
C LEU A 136 -58.01 -44.56 25.19
N GLU A 137 -59.32 -44.33 25.13
CA GLU A 137 -59.94 -43.56 24.04
C GLU A 137 -59.47 -42.09 24.02
N GLY A 138 -59.32 -41.46 25.20
CA GLY A 138 -58.77 -40.12 25.37
C GLY A 138 -57.25 -39.99 25.17
N LEU A 139 -56.52 -41.09 24.95
CA LEU A 139 -55.11 -41.04 24.50
C LEU A 139 -55.02 -40.63 23.04
N GLY A 140 -55.96 -41.10 22.20
CA GLY A 140 -55.97 -40.81 20.76
C GLY A 140 -56.10 -39.30 20.46
N THR A 141 -56.88 -38.56 21.25
CA THR A 141 -57.05 -37.10 21.10
C THR A 141 -55.79 -36.31 21.43
N LYS A 142 -54.91 -36.86 22.29
CA LYS A 142 -53.65 -36.23 22.69
C LYS A 142 -52.58 -36.35 21.60
N PHE A 143 -52.57 -37.47 20.88
CA PHE A 143 -51.72 -37.67 19.70
C PHE A 143 -52.11 -36.76 18.50
N LYS A 144 -53.35 -36.25 18.46
CA LYS A 144 -53.77 -35.32 17.39
C LYS A 144 -52.98 -34.00 17.41
N THR A 145 -52.57 -33.52 18.59
CA THR A 145 -51.76 -32.30 18.73
C THR A 145 -50.42 -32.39 18.00
N SER A 146 -49.74 -33.53 18.10
CA SER A 146 -48.52 -33.82 17.35
C SER A 146 -48.80 -33.99 15.85
N THR A 147 -49.92 -34.62 15.51
CA THR A 147 -50.33 -34.79 14.10
C THR A 147 -50.52 -33.45 13.40
N TRP A 148 -51.15 -32.46 14.06
CA TRP A 148 -51.27 -31.10 13.52
C TRP A 148 -49.94 -30.36 13.47
N GLY A 149 -49.06 -30.55 14.46
CA GLY A 149 -47.70 -29.97 14.44
C GLY A 149 -46.86 -30.50 13.28
N LEU A 150 -46.90 -31.81 13.03
CA LEU A 150 -46.21 -32.44 11.90
C LEU A 150 -46.81 -31.99 10.55
N LEU A 151 -48.14 -31.94 10.46
CA LEU A 151 -48.83 -31.50 9.25
C LEU A 151 -48.54 -30.03 8.93
N ALA A 152 -48.58 -29.15 9.94
CA ALA A 152 -48.21 -27.75 9.78
C ALA A 152 -46.71 -27.57 9.46
N PHE A 153 -45.83 -28.38 10.05
CA PHE A 153 -44.40 -28.40 9.73
C PHE A 153 -44.15 -28.72 8.25
N ILE A 154 -44.73 -29.82 7.74
CA ILE A 154 -44.56 -30.24 6.35
C ILE A 154 -45.13 -29.18 5.40
N LEU A 155 -46.36 -28.72 5.66
CA LEU A 155 -46.99 -27.70 4.83
C LEU A 155 -46.19 -26.39 4.81
N LEU A 156 -45.71 -25.93 5.97
CA LEU A 156 -44.96 -24.67 6.05
C LEU A 156 -43.63 -24.79 5.31
N LYS A 157 -42.91 -25.92 5.49
CA LYS A 157 -41.64 -26.17 4.80
C LYS A 157 -41.82 -26.20 3.28
N VAL A 158 -42.88 -26.83 2.79
CA VAL A 158 -43.19 -26.87 1.34
C VAL A 158 -43.54 -25.48 0.81
N ILE A 159 -44.34 -24.70 1.55
CA ILE A 159 -44.72 -23.34 1.15
C ILE A 159 -43.51 -22.40 1.12
N LEU A 160 -42.65 -22.44 2.15
CA LEU A 160 -41.45 -21.60 2.24
C LEU A 160 -40.44 -21.97 1.15
N SER A 161 -40.20 -23.27 0.94
CA SER A 161 -39.32 -23.75 -0.13
C SER A 161 -39.82 -23.35 -1.53
N LYS A 162 -41.13 -23.41 -1.77
CA LYS A 162 -41.72 -22.99 -3.05
C LYS A 162 -41.72 -21.48 -3.26
N ASN A 163 -41.75 -20.68 -2.19
CA ASN A 163 -41.69 -19.22 -2.27
C ASN A 163 -40.31 -18.72 -2.75
N GLY A 164 -39.23 -19.49 -2.54
CA GLY A 164 -37.90 -19.20 -3.09
C GLY A 164 -37.39 -17.78 -2.79
N TYR A 165 -37.67 -17.25 -1.59
CA TYR A 165 -37.25 -15.90 -1.21
C TYR A 165 -35.73 -15.80 -1.08
N GLU A 166 -35.06 -16.85 -0.59
CA GLU A 166 -33.59 -16.92 -0.53
C GLU A 166 -32.94 -16.78 -1.92
N GLU A 167 -33.46 -17.47 -2.93
CA GLU A 167 -32.94 -17.39 -4.30
C GLU A 167 -33.15 -15.99 -4.91
N ARG A 168 -34.32 -15.38 -4.66
CA ARG A 168 -34.62 -14.02 -5.15
C ARG A 168 -33.72 -12.98 -4.49
N ARG A 169 -33.50 -13.09 -3.19
CA ARG A 169 -32.59 -12.23 -2.42
C ARG A 169 -31.16 -12.38 -2.94
N LEU A 170 -30.68 -13.62 -3.11
CA LEU A 170 -29.33 -13.88 -3.63
C LEU A 170 -29.13 -13.31 -5.04
N ARG A 171 -30.11 -13.49 -5.95
CA ARG A 171 -30.04 -12.92 -7.31
C ARG A 171 -29.97 -11.40 -7.28
N TRP A 172 -30.78 -10.77 -6.43
CA TRP A 172 -30.77 -9.32 -6.25
C TRP A 172 -29.41 -8.84 -5.70
N SER A 173 -28.84 -9.54 -4.70
CA SER A 173 -27.52 -9.22 -4.15
C SER A 173 -26.41 -9.37 -5.20
N ILE A 174 -26.44 -10.41 -6.04
CA ILE A 174 -25.48 -10.59 -7.14
C ILE A 174 -25.56 -9.41 -8.13
N GLU A 175 -26.77 -9.01 -8.51
CA GLU A 175 -26.99 -7.93 -9.47
C GLU A 175 -26.51 -6.58 -8.92
N LYS A 176 -26.82 -6.29 -7.65
CA LYS A 176 -26.36 -5.06 -6.97
C LYS A 176 -24.85 -5.00 -6.79
N VAL A 177 -24.23 -6.07 -6.27
CA VAL A 177 -22.76 -6.16 -6.12
C VAL A 177 -22.06 -5.96 -7.47
N LYS A 178 -22.58 -6.57 -8.54
CA LYS A 178 -22.02 -6.41 -9.88
C LYS A 178 -22.14 -4.96 -10.37
N GLY A 179 -23.28 -4.32 -10.13
CA GLY A 179 -23.50 -2.92 -10.48
C GLY A 179 -22.51 -1.96 -9.80
N GLU A 180 -22.33 -2.10 -8.48
CA GLU A 180 -21.38 -1.29 -7.71
C GLU A 180 -19.92 -1.53 -8.15
N LEU A 181 -19.55 -2.79 -8.40
CA LEU A 181 -18.22 -3.14 -8.86
C LEU A 181 -17.92 -2.58 -10.27
N ASP A 182 -18.90 -2.59 -11.17
CA ASP A 182 -18.75 -2.02 -12.51
C ASP A 182 -18.62 -0.48 -12.44
N LEU A 183 -19.36 0.20 -11.55
CA LEU A 183 -19.21 1.64 -11.29
C LEU A 183 -17.84 1.98 -10.70
N ALA A 184 -17.36 1.20 -9.73
CA ALA A 184 -16.03 1.37 -9.14
C ALA A 184 -14.92 1.19 -10.18
N ARG A 185 -15.05 0.17 -11.04
CA ARG A 185 -14.11 -0.08 -12.15
C ARG A 185 -14.10 1.08 -13.15
N ASP A 186 -15.26 1.61 -13.52
CA ASP A 186 -15.36 2.74 -14.44
C ASP A 186 -14.77 4.03 -13.84
N ARG A 187 -14.95 4.28 -12.54
CA ARG A 187 -14.30 5.40 -11.83
C ARG A 187 -12.77 5.26 -11.88
N GLN A 188 -12.24 4.08 -11.55
CA GLN A 188 -10.79 3.82 -11.62
C GLN A 188 -10.23 4.00 -13.03
N LEU A 189 -10.92 3.50 -14.07
CA LEU A 189 -10.51 3.70 -15.45
C LEU A 189 -10.51 5.17 -15.86
N LYS A 190 -11.49 5.96 -15.38
CA LYS A 190 -11.54 7.39 -15.64
C LYS A 190 -10.41 8.16 -14.94
N GLU A 191 -10.12 7.83 -13.70
CA GLU A 191 -9.00 8.39 -12.94
C GLU A 191 -7.65 8.06 -13.60
N GLN A 192 -7.45 6.81 -14.04
CA GLN A 192 -6.26 6.42 -14.80
C GLN A 192 -6.13 7.20 -16.11
N ARG A 193 -7.22 7.37 -16.86
CA ARG A 193 -7.21 8.18 -18.09
C ARG A 193 -6.85 9.63 -17.81
N GLN A 194 -7.41 10.22 -16.74
CA GLN A 194 -7.10 11.59 -16.36
C GLN A 194 -5.64 11.75 -15.91
N ASN A 195 -5.12 10.81 -15.12
CA ASN A 195 -3.71 10.80 -14.74
C ASN A 195 -2.79 10.67 -15.96
N ASN A 196 -3.12 9.77 -16.90
CA ASN A 196 -2.39 9.62 -18.14
C ASN A 196 -2.41 10.91 -18.99
N GLN A 197 -3.55 11.61 -19.03
CA GLN A 197 -3.66 12.89 -19.72
C GLN A 197 -2.75 13.96 -19.08
N ASN A 198 -2.75 14.06 -17.75
CA ASN A 198 -1.88 15.00 -17.03
C ASN A 198 -0.39 14.72 -17.30
N ILE A 199 -0.01 13.44 -17.41
CA ILE A 199 1.37 13.04 -17.76
C ILE A 199 1.71 13.47 -19.19
N ILE A 200 0.79 13.27 -20.15
CA ILE A 200 0.98 13.70 -21.54
C ILE A 200 1.17 15.22 -21.61
N ASP A 201 0.32 15.99 -20.93
CA ASP A 201 0.41 17.46 -20.91
C ASP A 201 1.72 17.94 -20.28
N SER A 202 2.16 17.28 -19.20
CA SER A 202 3.45 17.56 -18.55
C SER A 202 4.63 17.27 -19.49
N MET A 203 4.59 16.15 -20.22
CA MET A 203 5.61 15.80 -21.21
C MET A 203 5.66 16.80 -22.38
N GLN A 204 4.53 17.31 -22.83
CA GLN A 204 4.48 18.36 -23.87
C GLN A 204 5.12 19.66 -23.38
N ASN A 205 4.84 20.09 -22.15
CA ASN A 205 5.47 21.26 -21.56
C ASN A 205 7.00 21.08 -21.44
N ILE A 206 7.45 19.91 -20.99
CA ILE A 206 8.88 19.58 -20.92
C ILE A 206 9.51 19.62 -22.32
N ALA A 207 8.85 19.04 -23.33
CA ALA A 207 9.34 19.07 -24.71
C ALA A 207 9.48 20.50 -25.24
N GLN A 208 8.53 21.39 -24.94
CA GLN A 208 8.59 22.79 -25.34
C GLN A 208 9.75 23.54 -24.66
N LEU A 209 9.89 23.38 -23.34
CA LEU A 209 11.03 23.93 -22.57
C LEU A 209 12.37 23.41 -23.08
N PHE A 210 12.43 22.13 -23.46
CA PHE A 210 13.63 21.51 -24.02
C PHE A 210 14.00 22.10 -25.38
N VAL A 211 13.04 22.26 -26.28
CA VAL A 211 13.25 22.90 -27.59
C VAL A 211 13.70 24.36 -27.43
N GLU A 212 13.08 25.12 -26.53
CA GLU A 212 13.48 26.50 -26.23
C GLU A 212 14.91 26.57 -25.67
N THR A 213 15.24 25.69 -24.73
CA THR A 213 16.59 25.60 -24.13
C THR A 213 17.64 25.24 -25.17
N LEU A 214 17.35 24.29 -26.07
CA LEU A 214 18.21 23.93 -27.20
C LEU A 214 18.43 25.11 -28.15
N GLY A 215 17.37 25.83 -28.51
CA GLY A 215 17.45 27.02 -29.35
C GLY A 215 18.31 28.12 -28.74
N ASN A 216 18.13 28.38 -27.44
CA ASN A 216 18.94 29.33 -26.69
C ASN A 216 20.42 28.91 -26.61
N ASN A 217 20.69 27.62 -26.39
CA ASN A 217 22.05 27.09 -26.34
C ASN A 217 22.74 27.18 -27.71
N GLN A 218 22.03 26.82 -28.79
CA GLN A 218 22.55 26.93 -30.16
C GLN A 218 22.89 28.38 -30.52
N THR A 219 22.05 29.34 -30.15
CA THR A 219 22.29 30.77 -30.37
C THR A 219 23.54 31.25 -29.62
N LYS A 220 23.68 30.88 -28.33
CA LYS A 220 24.88 31.19 -27.53
C LYS A 220 26.14 30.56 -28.09
N ASN A 221 26.08 29.32 -28.56
CA ASN A 221 27.24 28.66 -29.19
C ASN A 221 27.63 29.35 -30.50
N GLN A 222 26.66 29.81 -31.30
CA GLN A 222 26.93 30.54 -32.52
C GLN A 222 27.56 31.91 -32.23
N GLU A 223 27.09 32.61 -31.19
CA GLU A 223 27.69 33.85 -30.71
C GLU A 223 29.13 33.64 -30.23
N LEU A 224 29.38 32.59 -29.44
CA LEU A 224 30.72 32.23 -28.97
C LEU A 224 31.67 31.95 -30.13
N PHE A 225 31.20 31.25 -31.17
CA PHE A 225 31.99 30.96 -32.37
C PHE A 225 32.35 32.23 -33.14
N LEU A 226 31.43 33.19 -33.26
CA LEU A 226 31.67 34.48 -33.88
C LEU A 226 32.69 35.30 -33.08
N GLN A 227 32.58 35.31 -31.74
CA GLN A 227 33.55 35.97 -30.87
C GLN A 227 34.94 35.36 -31.00
N LEU A 228 35.05 34.03 -31.00
CA LEU A 228 36.32 33.31 -31.19
C LEU A 228 36.94 33.63 -32.55
N SER A 229 36.14 33.63 -33.62
CA SER A 229 36.60 33.97 -34.97
C SER A 229 37.13 35.41 -35.03
N ARG A 230 36.42 36.36 -34.40
CA ARG A 230 36.87 37.76 -34.32
C ARG A 230 38.19 37.88 -33.55
N HIS A 231 38.30 37.21 -32.40
CA HIS A 231 39.51 37.25 -31.59
C HIS A 231 40.72 36.61 -32.31
N SER A 232 40.47 35.56 -33.10
CA SER A 232 41.48 34.93 -33.95
C SER A 232 41.97 35.88 -35.04
N GLU A 233 41.08 36.62 -35.69
CA GLU A 233 41.44 37.62 -36.70
C GLU A 233 42.20 38.81 -36.10
N GLU A 234 41.75 39.32 -34.94
CA GLU A 234 42.47 40.35 -34.18
C GLU A 234 43.88 39.88 -33.79
N SER A 235 44.01 38.64 -33.29
CA SER A 235 45.30 38.03 -32.96
C SER A 235 46.19 37.86 -34.19
N LYS A 236 45.62 37.45 -35.33
CA LYS A 236 46.36 37.36 -36.61
C LYS A 236 46.92 38.72 -37.00
N ASN A 237 46.10 39.76 -36.96
CA ASN A 237 46.52 41.12 -37.33
C ASN A 237 47.58 41.67 -36.38
N ALA A 238 47.45 41.41 -35.08
CA ALA A 238 48.46 41.78 -34.08
C ALA A 238 49.80 41.04 -34.34
N MET A 239 49.75 39.76 -34.67
CA MET A 239 50.93 38.95 -35.00
C MET A 239 51.63 39.47 -36.26
N VAL A 240 50.87 39.80 -37.31
CA VAL A 240 51.42 40.39 -38.55
C VAL A 240 52.10 41.72 -38.25
N SER A 241 51.45 42.62 -37.50
CA SER A 241 52.04 43.91 -37.12
C SER A 241 53.31 43.75 -36.27
N PHE A 242 53.33 42.75 -35.39
CA PHE A 242 54.52 42.42 -34.61
C PHE A 242 55.67 41.95 -35.52
N ILE A 243 55.40 41.08 -36.50
CA ILE A 243 56.40 40.61 -37.46
C ILE A 243 56.97 41.78 -38.26
N GLU A 244 56.13 42.67 -38.79
CA GLU A 244 56.57 43.85 -39.56
C GLU A 244 57.45 44.79 -38.72
N LYS A 245 57.06 45.08 -37.47
CA LYS A 245 57.87 45.90 -36.55
C LYS A 245 59.18 45.21 -36.19
N ASN A 246 59.17 43.90 -36.04
CA ASN A 246 60.38 43.14 -35.73
C ASN A 246 61.34 43.12 -36.93
N GLU A 247 60.83 42.96 -38.16
CA GLU A 247 61.61 43.09 -39.39
C GLU A 247 62.28 44.46 -39.51
N ALA A 248 61.53 45.54 -39.27
CA ALA A 248 62.07 46.90 -39.25
C ALA A 248 63.15 47.09 -38.17
N THR A 249 62.95 46.51 -36.99
CA THR A 249 63.92 46.54 -35.89
C THR A 249 65.20 45.79 -36.26
N VAL A 250 65.09 44.59 -36.83
CA VAL A 250 66.23 43.79 -37.31
C VAL A 250 67.00 44.52 -38.43
N SER A 251 66.28 45.18 -39.35
CA SER A 251 66.91 46.01 -40.39
C SER A 251 67.69 47.19 -39.78
N SER A 252 67.11 47.89 -38.80
CA SER A 252 67.77 48.99 -38.08
C SER A 252 69.01 48.52 -37.32
N LEU A 253 68.94 47.34 -36.68
CA LEU A 253 70.10 46.70 -36.06
C LEU A 253 71.18 46.36 -37.09
N GLY A 254 70.82 45.90 -38.28
CA GLY A 254 71.76 45.65 -39.38
C GLY A 254 72.49 46.91 -39.85
N ILE A 255 71.76 48.03 -40.00
CA ILE A 255 72.34 49.35 -40.33
C ILE A 255 73.29 49.80 -39.21
N SER A 256 72.86 49.66 -37.95
CA SER A 256 73.66 50.03 -36.78
C SER A 256 74.95 49.20 -36.69
N ALA A 257 74.87 47.89 -36.91
CA ALA A 257 76.03 47.00 -36.96
C ALA A 257 77.01 47.37 -38.08
N THR A 258 76.48 47.77 -39.24
CA THR A 258 77.30 48.27 -40.37
C THR A 258 77.98 49.60 -40.01
N GLY A 259 77.26 50.52 -39.37
CA GLY A 259 77.80 51.78 -38.87
C GLY A 259 78.91 51.56 -37.83
N MET A 260 78.69 50.62 -36.89
CA MET A 260 79.69 50.22 -35.89
C MET A 260 80.92 49.58 -36.53
N SER A 261 80.74 48.71 -37.54
CA SER A 261 81.85 48.13 -38.29
C SER A 261 82.69 49.21 -38.99
N LYS A 262 82.04 50.16 -39.67
CA LYS A 262 82.71 51.29 -40.32
C LYS A 262 83.45 52.17 -39.31
N ALA A 263 82.83 52.47 -38.16
CA ALA A 263 83.45 53.22 -37.08
C ALA A 263 84.68 52.48 -36.51
N ALA A 264 84.61 51.14 -36.36
CA ALA A 264 85.75 50.33 -35.93
C ALA A 264 86.91 50.34 -36.94
N VAL A 265 86.61 50.27 -38.25
CA VAL A 265 87.61 50.42 -39.31
C VAL A 265 88.25 51.82 -39.25
N GLN A 266 87.44 52.86 -39.15
CA GLN A 266 87.92 54.24 -39.07
C GLN A 266 88.74 54.50 -37.79
N MET A 267 88.42 53.83 -36.68
CA MET A 267 89.23 53.81 -35.47
C MET A 267 90.56 53.08 -35.69
N GLY A 268 90.57 51.99 -36.46
CA GLY A 268 91.80 51.31 -36.89
C GLY A 268 92.69 52.19 -37.77
N ASP A 269 92.11 52.97 -38.68
CA ASP A 269 92.85 53.94 -39.49
C ASP A 269 93.35 55.12 -38.65
N SER A 270 92.56 55.56 -37.67
CA SER A 270 92.98 56.57 -36.69
C SER A 270 94.16 56.07 -35.85
N ALA A 271 94.18 54.79 -35.47
CA ALA A 271 95.32 54.17 -34.78
C ALA A 271 96.56 54.08 -35.67
N LYS A 272 96.42 53.80 -36.98
CA LYS A 272 97.54 53.90 -37.95
C LYS A 272 98.03 55.34 -38.11
N HIS A 273 97.12 56.30 -38.14
CA HIS A 273 97.49 57.71 -38.22
C HIS A 273 98.25 58.14 -36.96
N LEU A 274 97.79 57.70 -35.77
CA LEU A 274 98.49 57.91 -34.51
C LEU A 274 99.90 57.30 -34.52
N GLN A 275 100.08 56.10 -35.09
CA GLN A 275 101.40 55.50 -35.30
C GLN A 275 102.30 56.40 -36.18
N GLY A 276 101.76 56.95 -37.27
CA GLY A 276 102.48 57.90 -38.13
C GLY A 276 102.79 59.24 -37.45
N VAL A 277 101.89 59.71 -36.57
CA VAL A 277 102.12 60.88 -35.72
C VAL A 277 103.22 60.61 -34.70
N ILE A 278 103.31 59.39 -34.13
CA ILE A 278 104.40 58.98 -33.23
C ILE A 278 105.76 58.93 -33.97
N ASP A 279 105.77 58.42 -35.20
CA ASP A 279 106.99 58.42 -36.04
C ASP A 279 107.42 59.84 -36.41
N SER A 280 106.46 60.70 -36.74
CA SER A 280 106.69 62.12 -37.03
C SER A 280 107.10 62.89 -35.77
N PHE A 281 106.58 62.53 -34.59
CA PHE A 281 106.98 63.07 -33.30
C PHE A 281 108.44 62.74 -32.98
N ARG A 282 108.92 61.53 -33.33
CA ARG A 282 110.33 61.16 -33.20
C ARG A 282 111.24 62.09 -34.00
N THR A 283 110.85 62.42 -35.24
CA THR A 283 111.60 63.33 -36.12
C THR A 283 111.48 64.78 -35.67
N ASN A 284 110.29 65.20 -35.22
CA ASN A 284 110.06 66.54 -34.73
C ASN A 284 110.75 66.78 -33.36
N MET A 285 110.99 65.77 -32.53
CA MET A 285 111.73 65.89 -31.26
C MET A 285 113.16 66.43 -31.43
N GLU A 286 113.81 66.22 -32.58
CA GLU A 286 115.08 66.89 -32.92
C GLU A 286 114.90 68.39 -33.21
N SER A 287 113.74 68.77 -33.74
CA SER A 287 113.40 70.16 -34.10
C SER A 287 112.68 70.93 -32.97
N VAL A 288 112.08 70.20 -32.02
CA VAL A 288 111.30 70.70 -30.88
C VAL A 288 112.20 71.29 -29.80
N VAL A 289 113.47 70.91 -29.69
CA VAL A 289 114.41 71.57 -28.77
C VAL A 289 114.60 73.06 -29.13
N ASP A 290 114.57 73.38 -30.42
CA ASP A 290 114.69 74.78 -30.90
C ASP A 290 113.33 75.51 -30.91
N LEU A 291 112.22 74.80 -31.14
CA LEU A 291 110.88 75.39 -31.17
C LEU A 291 110.24 75.55 -29.76
N MET A 292 110.62 74.72 -28.78
CA MET A 292 110.11 74.74 -27.39
C MET A 292 110.32 76.08 -26.69
N LYS A 293 111.40 76.79 -27.04
CA LYS A 293 111.68 78.11 -26.47
C LYS A 293 110.65 79.17 -26.89
N LYS A 294 109.92 78.92 -27.99
CA LYS A 294 109.03 79.87 -28.66
C LYS A 294 107.54 79.51 -28.56
N ASP A 295 107.19 78.22 -28.65
CA ASP A 295 105.78 77.78 -28.67
C ASP A 295 105.16 77.55 -27.28
N LEU A 296 105.96 77.28 -26.23
CA LEU A 296 105.43 77.01 -24.88
C LEU A 296 104.53 78.13 -24.34
N ASN A 297 104.84 79.39 -24.66
CA ASN A 297 104.02 80.53 -24.23
C ASN A 297 102.71 80.69 -25.02
N SER A 298 102.66 80.27 -26.29
CA SER A 298 101.47 80.42 -27.15
C SER A 298 100.52 79.24 -27.01
N THR A 299 101.06 78.02 -26.90
CA THR A 299 100.28 76.79 -26.80
C THR A 299 99.57 76.69 -25.45
N ILE A 300 100.18 77.13 -24.35
CA ILE A 300 99.52 77.15 -23.03
C ILE A 300 98.27 78.05 -23.05
N ALA A 301 98.32 79.18 -23.73
CA ALA A 301 97.18 80.09 -23.82
C ALA A 301 96.01 79.49 -24.66
N GLY A 302 96.29 78.95 -25.84
CA GLY A 302 95.26 78.34 -26.70
C GLY A 302 94.68 77.04 -26.17
N MET A 303 95.50 76.24 -25.46
CA MET A 303 95.07 75.00 -24.82
C MET A 303 94.20 75.27 -23.60
N ASN A 304 94.49 76.33 -22.84
CA ASN A 304 93.65 76.75 -21.71
C ASN A 304 92.27 77.25 -22.18
N GLU A 305 92.22 78.00 -23.29
CA GLU A 305 90.96 78.44 -23.91
C GLU A 305 90.13 77.26 -24.43
N SER A 306 90.74 76.36 -25.22
CA SER A 306 90.04 75.18 -25.78
C SER A 306 89.59 74.20 -24.70
N PHE A 307 90.40 74.01 -23.65
CA PHE A 307 90.04 73.16 -22.52
C PHE A 307 88.90 73.76 -21.70
N SER A 308 88.93 75.07 -21.46
CA SER A 308 87.84 75.81 -20.81
C SER A 308 86.53 75.70 -21.60
N GLN A 309 86.59 75.87 -22.92
CA GLN A 309 85.43 75.76 -23.80
C GLN A 309 84.88 74.32 -23.86
N ASN A 310 85.75 73.32 -24.02
CA ASN A 310 85.34 71.91 -24.03
C ASN A 310 84.75 71.47 -22.69
N MET A 311 85.29 71.93 -21.56
CA MET A 311 84.68 71.65 -20.25
C MET A 311 83.36 72.39 -20.04
N THR A 312 83.20 73.57 -20.63
CA THR A 312 81.93 74.30 -20.61
C THR A 312 80.86 73.59 -21.44
N GLU A 313 81.18 73.12 -22.64
CA GLU A 313 80.26 72.32 -23.47
C GLU A 313 79.95 70.95 -22.85
N MET A 314 80.95 70.28 -22.29
CA MET A 314 80.76 69.01 -21.58
C MET A 314 79.89 69.20 -20.34
N SER A 315 80.13 70.24 -19.54
CA SER A 315 79.29 70.59 -18.40
C SER A 315 77.84 70.86 -18.82
N LYS A 316 77.64 71.58 -19.94
CA LYS A 316 76.30 71.83 -20.50
C LYS A 316 75.62 70.55 -21.00
N GLY A 317 76.36 69.68 -21.69
CA GLY A 317 75.87 68.40 -22.18
C GLY A 317 75.51 67.43 -21.04
N LEU A 318 76.37 67.33 -20.02
CA LEU A 318 76.11 66.56 -18.81
C LEU A 318 74.90 67.10 -18.05
N ASN A 319 74.75 68.42 -17.94
CA ASN A 319 73.59 69.03 -17.29
C ASN A 319 72.28 68.72 -18.05
N THR A 320 72.32 68.72 -19.39
CA THR A 320 71.16 68.37 -20.22
C THR A 320 70.82 66.88 -20.09
N ALA A 321 71.80 65.98 -20.21
CA ALA A 321 71.59 64.55 -20.03
C ALA A 321 71.08 64.20 -18.62
N THR A 322 71.63 64.85 -17.58
CA THR A 322 71.17 64.67 -16.19
C THR A 322 69.72 65.14 -16.03
N LYS A 323 69.34 66.25 -16.68
CA LYS A 323 67.97 66.75 -16.69
C LYS A 323 67.02 65.79 -17.42
N ASP A 324 67.43 65.24 -18.56
CA ASP A 324 66.62 64.29 -19.33
C ASP A 324 66.42 62.97 -18.57
N ILE A 325 67.48 62.45 -17.93
CA ILE A 325 67.39 61.29 -17.03
C ILE A 325 66.43 61.59 -15.88
N SER A 326 66.55 62.76 -15.24
CA SER A 326 65.67 63.15 -14.14
C SER A 326 64.19 63.19 -14.57
N ASN A 327 63.90 63.72 -15.76
CA ASN A 327 62.55 63.74 -16.32
C ASN A 327 62.01 62.33 -16.64
N ALA A 328 62.84 61.46 -17.20
CA ALA A 328 62.48 60.07 -17.51
C ALA A 328 62.23 59.26 -16.22
N VAL A 329 63.09 59.43 -15.20
CA VAL A 329 62.94 58.79 -13.89
C VAL A 329 61.68 59.26 -13.18
N ASN A 330 61.37 60.57 -13.22
CA ASN A 330 60.12 61.09 -12.67
C ASN A 330 58.88 60.53 -13.40
N SER A 331 58.93 60.42 -14.73
CA SER A 331 57.83 59.83 -15.51
C SER A 331 57.64 58.34 -15.23
N LEU A 332 58.76 57.60 -15.10
CA LEU A 332 58.74 56.19 -14.73
C LEU A 332 58.18 56.01 -13.32
N SER A 333 58.62 56.83 -12.37
CA SER A 333 58.12 56.84 -10.99
C SER A 333 56.61 57.03 -10.95
N GLY A 334 56.08 58.01 -11.68
CA GLY A 334 54.63 58.22 -11.79
C GLY A 334 53.89 57.03 -12.41
N SER A 335 54.44 56.42 -13.46
CA SER A 335 53.83 55.25 -14.11
C SER A 335 53.82 54.02 -13.21
N VAL A 336 54.88 53.80 -12.45
CA VAL A 336 54.97 52.72 -11.46
C VAL A 336 53.98 52.96 -10.32
N ASP A 337 53.86 54.19 -9.83
CA ASP A 337 52.93 54.54 -8.74
C ASP A 337 51.48 54.31 -9.15
N GLU A 338 51.10 54.71 -10.37
CA GLU A 338 49.79 54.43 -10.97
C GLU A 338 49.53 52.92 -11.06
N THR A 339 50.49 52.17 -11.60
CA THR A 339 50.39 50.69 -11.74
C THR A 339 50.23 50.02 -10.38
N MET A 340 50.99 50.45 -9.37
CA MET A 340 50.89 49.90 -8.02
C MET A 340 49.55 50.24 -7.35
N ARG A 341 48.98 51.43 -7.60
CA ARG A 341 47.61 51.76 -7.16
C ARG A 341 46.58 50.85 -7.82
N GLU A 342 46.71 50.59 -9.12
CA GLU A 342 45.78 49.76 -9.88
C GLU A 342 45.85 48.28 -9.45
N VAL A 343 47.06 47.76 -9.23
CA VAL A 343 47.30 46.43 -8.65
C VAL A 343 46.69 46.36 -7.24
N THR A 344 46.92 47.36 -6.39
CA THR A 344 46.34 47.41 -5.04
C THR A 344 44.81 47.38 -5.08
N ALA A 345 44.20 48.17 -5.96
CA ALA A 345 42.74 48.20 -6.13
C ALA A 345 42.19 46.85 -6.63
N THR A 346 42.90 46.21 -7.56
CA THR A 346 42.53 44.91 -8.13
C THR A 346 42.64 43.79 -7.11
N ILE A 347 43.70 43.78 -6.29
CA ILE A 347 43.86 42.86 -5.16
C ILE A 347 42.72 43.06 -4.16
N GLY A 348 42.39 44.31 -3.82
CA GLY A 348 41.27 44.62 -2.93
C GLY A 348 39.94 44.07 -3.43
N LYS A 349 39.60 44.30 -4.71
CA LYS A 349 38.40 43.72 -5.34
C LYS A 349 38.40 42.19 -5.34
N SER A 350 39.55 41.58 -5.65
CA SER A 350 39.68 40.11 -5.70
C SER A 350 39.50 39.50 -4.32
N MET A 351 40.04 40.14 -3.29
CA MET A 351 39.90 39.72 -1.90
C MET A 351 38.45 39.82 -1.43
N ASP A 352 37.74 40.91 -1.76
CA ASP A 352 36.31 41.06 -1.45
C ASP A 352 35.44 40.01 -2.16
N LEU A 353 35.77 39.69 -3.42
CA LEU A 353 35.14 38.59 -4.17
C LEU A 353 35.41 37.22 -3.52
N GLN A 354 36.65 36.96 -3.11
CA GLN A 354 37.00 35.72 -2.40
C GLN A 354 36.26 35.60 -1.07
N THR A 355 36.17 36.67 -0.29
CA THR A 355 35.43 36.67 0.98
C THR A 355 33.94 36.41 0.75
N LYS A 356 33.32 37.04 -0.26
CA LYS A 356 31.91 36.78 -0.62
C LYS A 356 31.67 35.36 -1.11
N ALA A 357 32.54 34.85 -1.99
CA ALA A 357 32.44 33.48 -2.49
C ALA A 357 32.61 32.46 -1.36
N GLN A 358 33.53 32.71 -0.42
CA GLN A 358 33.72 31.87 0.75
C GLN A 358 32.50 31.89 1.68
N ALA A 359 31.86 33.04 1.89
CA ALA A 359 30.62 33.13 2.66
C ALA A 359 29.49 32.31 2.03
N VAL A 360 29.26 32.45 0.73
CA VAL A 360 28.24 31.67 0.00
C VAL A 360 28.56 30.18 0.00
N PHE A 361 29.85 29.80 -0.06
CA PHE A 361 30.28 28.41 0.04
C PHE A 361 29.98 27.80 1.41
N VAL A 362 30.22 28.55 2.49
CA VAL A 362 29.89 28.12 3.86
C VAL A 362 28.38 27.92 4.00
N GLU A 363 27.57 28.89 3.58
CA GLU A 363 26.10 28.81 3.61
C GLU A 363 25.56 27.61 2.80
N SER A 364 26.13 27.37 1.62
CA SER A 364 25.78 26.21 0.79
C SER A 364 26.14 24.89 1.47
N THR A 365 27.27 24.86 2.20
CA THR A 365 27.73 23.66 2.93
C THR A 365 26.85 23.39 4.15
N GLU A 366 26.43 24.43 4.88
CA GLU A 366 25.49 24.30 6.00
C GLU A 366 24.13 23.78 5.51
N THR A 367 23.59 24.37 4.45
CA THR A 367 22.32 23.93 3.85
C THR A 367 22.38 22.48 3.36
N LEU A 368 23.48 22.10 2.70
CA LEU A 368 23.68 20.72 2.27
C LEU A 368 23.74 19.77 3.47
N ASN A 369 24.42 20.16 4.55
CA ASN A 369 24.53 19.36 5.77
C ASN A 369 23.17 19.18 6.44
N ASP A 370 22.32 20.21 6.45
CA ASP A 370 20.95 20.12 6.97
C ASP A 370 20.10 19.13 6.16
N TYR A 371 20.16 19.19 4.82
CA TYR A 371 19.48 18.22 3.97
C TYR A 371 20.00 16.80 4.17
N VAL A 372 21.32 16.61 4.34
CA VAL A 372 21.91 15.29 4.62
C VAL A 372 21.42 14.76 5.98
N ASN A 373 21.32 15.60 7.00
CA ASN A 373 20.80 15.21 8.31
C ASN A 373 19.31 14.83 8.24
N GLU A 374 18.49 15.61 7.54
CA GLU A 374 17.07 15.32 7.33
C GLU A 374 16.89 14.00 6.57
N MET A 375 17.65 13.80 5.49
CA MET A 375 17.63 12.57 4.71
C MET A 375 18.07 11.36 5.54
N THR A 376 19.10 11.51 6.39
CA THR A 376 19.53 10.46 7.33
C THR A 376 18.42 10.12 8.34
N GLY A 377 17.69 11.14 8.82
CA GLY A 377 16.52 10.96 9.68
C GLY A 377 15.39 10.17 9.00
N LEU A 378 15.06 10.51 7.75
CA LEU A 378 14.07 9.79 6.95
C LEU A 378 14.48 8.35 6.68
N VAL A 379 15.74 8.10 6.36
CA VAL A 379 16.27 6.74 6.13
C VAL A 379 16.21 5.91 7.42
N ASN A 380 16.56 6.48 8.57
CA ASN A 380 16.44 5.80 9.86
C ASN A 380 14.99 5.48 10.21
N LYS A 381 14.06 6.43 9.97
CA LYS A 381 12.63 6.20 10.16
C LYS A 381 12.11 5.08 9.25
N LEU A 382 12.44 5.14 7.96
CA LEU A 382 12.06 4.12 6.98
C LEU A 382 12.62 2.74 7.35
N SER A 383 13.87 2.67 7.79
CA SER A 383 14.49 1.45 8.30
C SER A 383 13.74 0.89 9.52
N GLY A 384 13.33 1.76 10.44
CA GLY A 384 12.49 1.42 11.59
C GLY A 384 11.11 0.89 11.18
N ASP A 385 10.43 1.58 10.27
CA ASP A 385 9.10 1.22 9.77
C ASP A 385 9.14 -0.12 9.02
N ILE A 386 10.17 -0.35 8.18
CA ILE A 386 10.39 -1.63 7.48
C ILE A 386 10.65 -2.75 8.48
N THR A 387 11.50 -2.52 9.48
CA THR A 387 11.80 -3.53 10.51
C THR A 387 10.56 -3.86 11.34
N GLY A 388 9.77 -2.84 11.70
CA GLY A 388 8.48 -3.00 12.38
C GLY A 388 7.47 -3.78 11.54
N GLY A 389 7.34 -3.44 10.26
CA GLY A 389 6.48 -4.14 9.30
C GLY A 389 6.89 -5.60 9.12
N LEU A 390 8.19 -5.88 8.94
CA LEU A 390 8.71 -7.24 8.84
C LEU A 390 8.46 -8.05 10.11
N LYS A 391 8.59 -7.43 11.29
CA LYS A 391 8.25 -8.07 12.57
C LYS A 391 6.76 -8.41 12.64
N ALA A 392 5.88 -7.48 12.28
CA ALA A 392 4.44 -7.72 12.25
C ALA A 392 4.06 -8.85 11.27
N VAL A 393 4.69 -8.90 10.09
CA VAL A 393 4.51 -10.00 9.13
C VAL A 393 5.00 -11.32 9.71
N SER A 394 6.16 -11.34 10.38
CA SER A 394 6.68 -12.54 11.05
C SER A 394 5.75 -13.03 12.16
N ASP A 395 5.24 -12.14 13.00
CA ASP A 395 4.30 -12.47 14.08
C ASP A 395 2.97 -12.99 13.51
N SER A 396 2.47 -12.38 12.43
CA SER A 396 1.30 -12.86 11.70
C SER A 396 1.55 -14.26 11.12
N ASN A 397 2.73 -14.52 10.57
CA ASN A 397 3.08 -15.83 10.04
C ASN A 397 3.19 -16.90 11.14
N LEU A 398 3.68 -16.53 12.34
CA LEU A 398 3.66 -17.40 13.52
C LEU A 398 2.23 -17.70 13.98
N GLN A 399 1.34 -16.71 14.00
CA GLN A 399 -0.08 -16.91 14.30
C GLN A 399 -0.74 -17.81 13.26
N MET A 400 -0.47 -17.61 11.98
CA MET A 400 -0.98 -18.43 10.88
C MET A 400 -0.54 -19.89 11.03
N LYS A 401 0.71 -20.14 11.43
CA LYS A 401 1.20 -21.49 11.74
C LYS A 401 0.42 -22.14 12.89
N ASN A 402 0.07 -21.38 13.93
CA ASN A 402 -0.77 -21.88 15.01
C ASN A 402 -2.22 -22.15 14.57
N VAL A 403 -2.79 -21.31 13.71
CA VAL A 403 -4.11 -21.54 13.10
C VAL A 403 -4.10 -22.80 12.25
N ALA A 404 -3.09 -22.98 11.39
CA ALA A 404 -2.92 -24.18 10.59
C ALA A 404 -2.83 -25.44 11.47
N LYS A 405 -2.10 -25.37 12.58
CA LYS A 405 -1.98 -26.47 13.55
C LYS A 405 -3.32 -26.80 14.23
N LYS A 406 -4.07 -25.78 14.64
CA LYS A 406 -5.43 -25.95 15.19
C LYS A 406 -6.41 -26.52 14.16
N ALA A 407 -6.29 -26.13 12.90
CA ALA A 407 -7.10 -26.69 11.82
C ALA A 407 -6.77 -28.17 11.58
N GLU A 408 -5.50 -28.56 11.67
CA GLU A 408 -5.07 -29.98 11.60
C GLU A 408 -5.59 -30.78 12.79
N GLU A 409 -5.55 -30.23 14.00
CA GLU A 409 -6.14 -30.84 15.21
C GLU A 409 -7.66 -31.00 15.09
N LEU A 410 -8.36 -29.96 14.64
CA LEU A 410 -9.80 -30.02 14.36
C LEU A 410 -10.14 -31.08 13.31
N THR A 411 -9.33 -31.19 12.25
CA THR A 411 -9.50 -32.21 11.22
C THR A 411 -9.36 -33.61 11.82
N LYS A 412 -8.34 -33.86 12.65
CA LYS A 412 -8.16 -35.14 13.36
C LYS A 412 -9.31 -35.45 14.33
N ILE A 413 -9.81 -34.46 15.05
CA ILE A 413 -10.95 -34.63 15.96
C ILE A 413 -12.23 -34.99 15.17
N VAL A 414 -12.50 -34.29 14.08
CA VAL A 414 -13.66 -34.56 13.20
C VAL A 414 -13.54 -35.94 12.58
N GLU A 415 -12.37 -36.32 12.08
CA GLU A 415 -12.13 -37.64 11.48
C GLU A 415 -12.25 -38.77 12.52
N GLY A 416 -11.76 -38.56 13.74
CA GLY A 416 -11.94 -39.48 14.86
C GLY A 416 -13.41 -39.62 15.27
N SER A 417 -14.14 -38.52 15.40
CA SER A 417 -15.57 -38.53 15.73
C SER A 417 -16.42 -39.17 14.63
N PHE A 418 -16.06 -38.94 13.37
CA PHE A 418 -16.69 -39.61 12.23
C PHE A 418 -16.44 -41.12 12.24
N LYS A 419 -15.22 -41.55 12.61
CA LYS A 419 -14.87 -42.97 12.76
C LYS A 419 -15.63 -43.65 13.91
N GLU A 420 -15.78 -42.99 15.05
CA GLU A 420 -16.62 -43.46 16.17
C GLU A 420 -18.10 -43.53 15.77
N SER A 421 -18.59 -42.55 14.99
CA SER A 421 -19.95 -42.56 14.46
C SER A 421 -20.18 -43.70 13.46
N LEU A 422 -19.19 -44.01 12.61
CA LEU A 422 -19.24 -45.17 11.72
C LEU A 422 -19.23 -46.49 12.49
N GLN A 423 -18.39 -46.65 13.51
CA GLN A 423 -18.37 -47.86 14.35
C GLN A 423 -19.70 -48.07 15.11
N SER A 424 -20.31 -46.99 15.60
CA SER A 424 -21.64 -47.08 16.22
C SER A 424 -22.72 -47.45 15.21
N ILE A 425 -22.67 -46.96 13.97
CA ILE A 425 -23.58 -47.41 12.88
C ILE A 425 -23.32 -48.88 12.52
N GLU A 426 -22.07 -49.33 12.48
CA GLU A 426 -21.70 -50.72 12.21
C GLU A 426 -22.25 -51.68 13.29
N SER A 427 -22.19 -51.27 14.56
CA SER A 427 -22.81 -52.00 15.66
C SER A 427 -24.35 -52.10 15.53
N VAL A 428 -25.01 -51.08 14.98
CA VAL A 428 -26.45 -51.10 14.69
C VAL A 428 -26.77 -52.03 13.50
N THR A 429 -25.90 -52.15 12.49
CA THR A 429 -26.07 -53.13 11.42
C THR A 429 -25.90 -54.58 11.87
N THR A 430 -25.10 -54.85 12.91
CA THR A 430 -25.00 -56.19 13.52
C THR A 430 -26.21 -56.58 14.38
N LEU A 431 -27.07 -55.62 14.73
CA LEU A 431 -28.35 -55.85 15.44
C LEU A 431 -29.47 -56.35 14.51
N LYS A 432 -29.33 -56.16 13.20
CA LYS A 432 -30.30 -56.58 12.18
C LYS A 432 -30.54 -58.11 12.16
N PRO A 433 -29.51 -58.99 12.11
CA PRO A 433 -29.72 -60.44 12.15
C PRO A 433 -30.29 -60.92 13.50
N THR A 434 -30.03 -60.24 14.61
CA THR A 434 -30.61 -60.57 15.92
C THR A 434 -32.10 -60.22 16.00
N LEU A 435 -32.50 -59.09 15.40
CA LEU A 435 -33.91 -58.71 15.24
C LEU A 435 -34.64 -59.63 14.26
N GLU A 436 -34.02 -60.01 13.14
CA GLU A 436 -34.60 -60.97 12.18
C GLU A 436 -34.77 -62.36 12.81
N ASN A 437 -33.82 -62.83 13.63
CA ASN A 437 -33.95 -64.07 14.39
C ASN A 437 -35.03 -64.01 15.47
N LEU A 438 -35.23 -62.85 16.12
CA LEU A 438 -36.32 -62.63 17.08
C LEU A 438 -37.69 -62.65 16.39
N ILE A 439 -37.80 -62.02 15.21
CA ILE A 439 -39.01 -62.05 14.39
C ILE A 439 -39.32 -63.49 13.97
N PHE A 440 -38.32 -64.26 13.52
CA PHE A 440 -38.50 -65.67 13.18
C PHE A 440 -38.91 -66.53 14.38
N GLY A 441 -38.35 -66.25 15.57
CA GLY A 441 -38.74 -66.89 16.81
C GLY A 441 -40.18 -66.57 17.24
N ILE A 442 -40.61 -65.33 17.05
CA ILE A 442 -41.99 -64.87 17.33
C ILE A 442 -42.98 -65.50 16.35
N ASP A 443 -42.67 -65.55 15.05
CA ASP A 443 -43.51 -66.21 14.03
C ASP A 443 -43.64 -67.72 14.29
N SER A 444 -42.57 -68.37 14.74
CA SER A 444 -42.60 -69.78 15.16
C SER A 444 -43.55 -69.98 16.35
N GLN A 445 -43.53 -69.09 17.36
CA GLN A 445 -44.46 -69.15 18.49
C GLN A 445 -45.90 -68.83 18.10
N ILE A 446 -46.14 -67.89 17.19
CA ILE A 446 -47.48 -67.58 16.65
C ILE A 446 -48.02 -68.79 15.87
N SER A 447 -47.18 -69.48 15.08
CA SER A 447 -47.58 -70.70 14.36
C SER A 447 -47.89 -71.88 15.30
N LEU A 448 -47.21 -71.97 16.44
CA LEU A 448 -47.48 -72.96 17.49
C LEU A 448 -48.79 -72.62 18.24
N LEU A 449 -49.04 -71.35 18.54
CA LEU A 449 -50.29 -70.91 19.17
C LEU A 449 -51.50 -71.12 18.25
N GLY A 450 -51.37 -70.86 16.94
CA GLY A 450 -52.41 -71.17 15.95
C GLY A 450 -52.67 -72.67 15.76
N LYS A 451 -51.70 -73.54 16.06
CA LYS A 451 -51.89 -75.00 16.13
C LYS A 451 -52.52 -75.47 17.44
N ILE A 452 -52.37 -74.70 18.52
CA ILE A 452 -52.96 -75.00 19.82
C ILE A 452 -54.43 -74.53 19.90
N GLU A 453 -54.78 -73.44 19.20
CA GLU A 453 -56.16 -72.91 19.15
C GLU A 453 -57.11 -73.74 18.24
N ASN A 454 -56.58 -74.43 17.22
CA ASN A 454 -57.38 -75.30 16.34
C ASN A 454 -57.60 -76.72 16.88
N ASN A 455 -57.20 -77.04 18.12
CA ASN A 455 -57.25 -78.41 18.67
C ASN A 455 -57.84 -78.53 20.09
N THR A 456 -58.63 -77.57 20.55
CA THR A 456 -59.27 -77.64 21.87
C THR A 456 -60.76 -78.00 21.82
N SER A 457 -61.03 -79.31 21.96
CA SER A 457 -62.16 -79.83 22.76
C SER A 457 -61.88 -81.29 23.16
N PRO A 458 -62.35 -81.76 24.32
CA PRO A 458 -61.90 -81.34 25.63
C PRO A 458 -61.49 -82.56 26.48
N ASP A 459 -60.44 -82.47 27.30
CA ASP A 459 -60.55 -83.03 28.65
C ASP A 459 -59.49 -82.51 29.62
N HIS A 460 -59.94 -82.35 30.87
CA HIS A 460 -59.20 -82.42 32.15
C HIS A 460 -57.67 -82.21 32.16
N GLN A 461 -57.06 -81.40 33.03
CA GLN A 461 -57.40 -81.03 34.41
C GLN A 461 -56.31 -80.08 34.93
N LYS A 462 -56.70 -79.14 35.83
CA LYS A 462 -56.03 -78.72 37.08
C LYS A 462 -54.49 -78.86 37.11
N LYS A 463 -53.69 -77.86 37.51
CA LYS A 463 -53.85 -76.83 38.54
C LYS A 463 -52.53 -76.02 38.46
N SER A 464 -52.50 -74.70 38.39
CA SER A 464 -52.64 -73.79 39.55
C SER A 464 -51.75 -74.29 40.72
N ASN A 465 -50.78 -73.56 41.25
CA ASN A 465 -50.66 -72.11 41.36
C ASN A 465 -49.36 -71.80 42.14
N ASN A 466 -48.91 -70.55 41.99
CA ASN A 466 -48.31 -69.71 43.03
C ASN A 466 -46.90 -70.04 43.55
N LEU A 467 -46.00 -69.09 43.33
CA LEU A 467 -45.30 -68.27 44.34
C LEU A 467 -44.18 -67.52 43.56
N LEU A 468 -44.39 -66.36 42.93
CA LEU A 468 -44.72 -65.05 43.51
C LEU A 468 -44.47 -64.95 45.01
N LYS A 469 -43.23 -64.63 45.39
CA LYS A 469 -42.97 -63.63 46.43
C LYS A 469 -41.49 -63.22 46.46
N LEU A 470 -41.31 -61.91 46.68
CA LEU A 470 -40.10 -61.19 47.07
C LEU A 470 -39.10 -60.95 45.92
N GLY A 471 -38.94 -59.75 45.37
CA GLY A 471 -39.26 -58.43 45.92
C GLY A 471 -38.18 -57.92 46.87
N VAL A 472 -37.29 -57.12 46.29
CA VAL A 472 -36.58 -55.96 46.88
C VAL A 472 -35.42 -56.22 47.85
N ARG A 473 -34.26 -55.68 47.46
CA ARG A 473 -33.30 -54.82 48.19
C ARG A 473 -31.87 -55.26 47.83
N LYS A 474 -30.98 -54.38 47.39
CA LYS A 474 -30.86 -52.93 47.65
C LYS A 474 -30.23 -52.22 46.46
#